data_AF-A0A9D2RMY8-F1
#
_entry.id   AF-A0A9D2RMY8-F1
#
_cell.length_a   1.000
_cell.length_b   1.000
_cell.length_c   1.000
_cell.angle_alpha   90.00
_cell.angle_beta   90.00
_cell.angle_gamma   90.00
#
_symmetry.space_group_name_H-M   'P 1'
#
loop_
_entity.id
_entity.type
_entity.pdbx_description
1 polymer ?
#
loop_
_entity_poly.entity_id
_entity_poly.type
_entity_poly.pdbx_seq_one_letter_code
_entity_poly.pdbx_strand_id
1 'polypeptide(L)'
;MRSLFSPVELTDWTPAGPFTFTKGLRTIRVEAVGGRMNPWRHGTLLFDLEQDPQQLSPLVDDEAELRMARLLAEAMRVNDAPASQFARLGLPVQGEVLAGV
;
A
#
# COMPACT_ATOMS: atom_id res chain seq x y z
N MET A 1 -6.78 -7.22 12.74
CA MET A 1 -7.36 -6.16 13.59
C MET A 1 -7.43 -6.68 15.02
N ARG A 2 -6.92 -5.94 16.01
CA ARG A 2 -6.93 -6.38 17.43
C ARG A 2 -8.09 -5.78 18.24
N SER A 3 -8.86 -4.85 17.65
CA SER A 3 -10.02 -4.20 18.26
C SER A 3 -10.97 -3.67 17.17
N LEU A 4 -12.20 -3.33 17.58
CA LEU A 4 -13.15 -2.57 16.76
C LEU A 4 -12.74 -1.08 16.71
N PHE A 5 -13.31 -0.34 15.75
CA PHE A 5 -13.24 1.12 15.75
C PHE A 5 -14.02 1.70 16.94
N SER A 6 -13.46 2.71 17.58
CA SER A 6 -14.15 3.49 18.60
C SER A 6 -15.18 4.44 17.98
N PRO A 7 -16.20 4.89 18.74
CA PRO A 7 -17.15 5.89 18.25
C PRO A 7 -16.48 7.18 17.76
N VAL A 8 -15.40 7.62 18.42
CA VAL A 8 -14.66 8.83 18.04
C VAL A 8 -14.03 8.68 16.65
N GLU A 9 -13.38 7.54 16.37
CA GLU A 9 -12.80 7.27 15.04
C GLU A 9 -13.85 7.27 13.94
N LEU A 10 -15.09 6.88 14.25
CA LEU A 10 -16.18 6.83 13.30
C LEU A 10 -16.96 8.15 13.18
N THR A 11 -16.62 9.21 13.91
CA THR A 11 -17.43 10.45 13.91
C THR A 11 -17.58 11.04 12.51
N ASP A 12 -16.50 11.05 11.72
CA ASP A 12 -16.41 11.68 10.40
C ASP A 12 -16.25 10.66 9.27
N TRP A 13 -16.82 9.46 9.42
CA TRP A 13 -16.74 8.44 8.37
C TRP A 13 -17.47 8.88 7.09
N THR A 14 -16.97 8.44 5.95
CA THR A 14 -17.59 8.70 4.63
C THR A 14 -17.82 7.40 3.87
N PRO A 15 -18.87 7.29 3.04
CA PRO A 15 -19.05 6.13 2.18
C PRO A 15 -18.01 6.14 1.05
N ALA A 16 -17.29 5.04 0.89
CA ALA A 16 -16.51 4.77 -0.31
C ALA A 16 -17.32 3.94 -1.32
N GLY A 17 -16.93 4.04 -2.59
CA GLY A 17 -17.46 3.17 -3.65
C GLY A 17 -17.25 1.68 -3.34
N PRO A 18 -17.99 0.79 -4.03
CA PRO A 18 -17.72 -0.63 -3.95
C PRO A 18 -16.36 -0.95 -4.57
N PHE A 19 -15.71 -1.99 -4.04
CA PHE A 19 -14.59 -2.62 -4.72
C PHE A 19 -15.11 -3.83 -5.53
N THR A 20 -14.33 -4.29 -6.51
CA THR A 20 -14.66 -5.49 -7.31
C THR A 20 -15.01 -6.71 -6.45
N PHE A 21 -14.35 -6.87 -5.29
CA PHE A 21 -14.58 -7.97 -4.35
C PHE A 21 -15.73 -7.74 -3.35
N THR A 22 -16.34 -6.55 -3.29
CA THR A 22 -17.42 -6.24 -2.33
C THR A 22 -18.83 -6.53 -2.86
N LYS A 23 -18.95 -7.20 -4.02
CA LYS A 23 -20.24 -7.61 -4.62
C LYS A 23 -21.25 -6.45 -4.74
N GLY A 24 -20.74 -5.26 -5.08
CA GLY A 24 -21.55 -4.04 -5.23
C GLY A 24 -21.88 -3.31 -3.93
N LEU A 25 -21.47 -3.82 -2.76
CA LEU A 25 -21.66 -3.14 -1.49
C LEU A 25 -20.61 -2.04 -1.29
N ARG A 26 -21.08 -0.88 -0.81
CA ARG A 26 -20.22 0.23 -0.39
C ARG A 26 -19.44 -0.12 0.87
N THR A 27 -18.31 0.54 1.04
CA THR A 27 -17.46 0.40 2.24
C THR A 27 -17.43 1.70 3.04
N ILE A 28 -17.01 1.60 4.30
CA ILE A 28 -16.78 2.76 5.17
C ILE A 28 -15.34 3.22 4.96
N ARG A 29 -15.16 4.49 4.62
CA ARG A 29 -13.87 5.18 4.67
C ARG A 29 -13.78 5.96 5.96
N VAL A 30 -12.72 5.72 6.69
CA VAL A 30 -12.36 6.42 7.92
C VAL A 30 -10.95 6.97 7.73
N GLU A 31 -10.72 8.21 8.13
CA GLU A 31 -9.37 8.76 8.11
C GLU A 31 -8.51 8.03 9.15
N ALA A 32 -7.34 7.57 8.72
CA ALA A 32 -6.44 6.87 9.61
C ALA A 32 -5.85 7.87 10.60
N VAL A 33 -6.18 7.73 11.88
CA VAL A 33 -5.55 8.53 12.94
C VAL A 33 -4.08 8.10 13.01
N GLY A 34 -3.16 9.04 12.76
CA GLY A 34 -1.73 8.77 12.60
C GLY A 34 -1.21 7.82 13.68
N GLY A 35 -0.70 6.66 13.26
CA GLY A 35 -0.09 5.69 14.16
C GLY A 35 1.17 6.26 14.81
N ARG A 36 1.59 5.68 15.94
CA ARG A 36 2.85 6.04 16.63
C ARG A 36 4.11 5.86 15.78
N MET A 37 4.02 5.21 14.61
CA MET A 37 5.14 4.93 13.74
C MET A 37 4.93 5.56 12.36
N ASN A 38 5.97 6.23 11.87
CA ASN A 38 6.05 6.69 10.50
C ASN A 38 6.38 5.48 9.59
N PRO A 39 5.47 5.04 8.70
CA PRO A 39 5.74 3.92 7.80
C PRO A 39 6.87 4.22 6.80
N TRP A 40 7.23 5.50 6.62
CA TRP A 40 8.29 5.95 5.72
C TRP A 40 9.69 5.95 6.35
N ARG A 41 9.82 5.60 7.64
CA ARG A 41 11.07 5.77 8.41
C ARG A 41 12.27 5.08 7.77
N HIS A 42 12.06 3.99 7.05
CA HIS A 42 13.12 3.16 6.47
C HIS A 42 13.18 3.22 4.95
N GLY A 43 12.32 3.99 4.28
CA GLY A 43 12.23 4.02 2.82
C GLY A 43 11.82 2.67 2.21
N THR A 44 12.17 2.48 0.94
CA THR A 44 12.04 1.18 0.26
C THR A 44 13.13 0.23 0.74
N LEU A 45 12.76 -1.02 1.03
CA LEU A 45 13.69 -2.08 1.40
C LEU A 45 13.41 -3.29 0.51
N LEU A 46 14.46 -3.82 -0.12
CA LEU A 46 14.42 -5.06 -0.89
C LEU A 46 15.41 -6.06 -0.29
N PHE A 47 15.08 -7.35 -0.28
CA PHE A 47 15.94 -8.39 0.28
C PHE A 47 15.98 -9.59 -0.66
N ASP A 48 17.16 -10.20 -0.79
CA ASP A 48 17.30 -11.53 -1.41
C ASP A 48 16.95 -12.57 -0.34
N LEU A 49 15.79 -13.23 -0.45
CA LEU A 49 15.37 -14.20 0.56
C LEU A 49 16.12 -15.54 0.48
N GLU A 50 16.82 -15.81 -0.64
CA GLU A 50 17.63 -17.02 -0.79
C GLU A 50 18.97 -16.85 -0.08
N GLN A 51 19.62 -15.70 -0.26
CA GLN A 51 20.93 -15.41 0.37
C GLN A 51 20.85 -14.67 1.70
N ASP A 52 19.75 -13.96 1.97
CA ASP A 52 19.45 -13.28 3.23
C ASP A 52 18.05 -13.65 3.77
N PRO A 53 17.83 -14.90 4.22
CA PRO A 53 16.54 -15.33 4.79
C PRO A 53 16.11 -14.55 6.03
N GLN A 54 17.06 -13.88 6.71
CA GLN A 54 16.81 -13.10 7.93
C GLN A 54 16.59 -11.61 7.64
N GLN A 55 16.66 -11.18 6.38
CA GLN A 55 16.44 -9.77 5.97
C GLN A 55 17.32 -8.77 6.73
N LEU A 56 18.58 -9.13 6.93
CA LEU A 56 19.55 -8.30 7.67
C LEU A 56 20.29 -7.31 6.76
N SER A 57 20.34 -7.56 5.46
CA SER A 57 21.13 -6.82 4.48
C SER A 57 20.25 -6.39 3.30
N PRO A 58 19.63 -5.20 3.37
CA PRO A 58 18.84 -4.66 2.25
C PRO A 58 19.68 -4.52 0.97
N LEU A 59 19.07 -4.83 -0.17
CA LEU A 59 19.62 -4.62 -1.50
C LEU A 59 19.41 -3.17 -1.93
N VAL A 60 20.40 -2.63 -2.64
CA VAL A 60 20.29 -1.38 -3.40
C VAL A 60 20.49 -1.75 -4.86
N ASP A 61 19.38 -1.96 -5.57
CA ASP A 61 19.33 -2.39 -6.97
C ASP A 61 18.12 -1.73 -7.64
N ASP A 62 18.36 -0.66 -8.39
CA ASP A 62 17.33 0.15 -9.03
C ASP A 62 16.51 -0.64 -10.06
N GLU A 63 17.13 -1.60 -10.76
CA GLU A 63 16.44 -2.42 -11.75
C GLU A 63 15.49 -3.40 -11.07
N ALA A 64 15.95 -4.03 -9.98
CA ALA A 64 15.12 -4.91 -9.18
C ALA A 64 13.99 -4.16 -8.47
N GLU A 65 14.26 -2.99 -7.91
CA GLU A 65 13.25 -2.14 -7.29
C GLU A 65 12.17 -1.72 -8.29
N LEU A 66 12.56 -1.23 -9.47
CA LEU A 66 11.61 -0.86 -10.53
C LEU A 66 10.77 -2.06 -10.99
N ARG A 67 11.39 -3.24 -11.12
CA ARG A 67 10.67 -4.49 -11.45
C ARG A 67 9.63 -4.82 -10.37
N MET A 68 10.00 -4.73 -9.09
CA MET A 68 9.07 -5.01 -7.98
C MET A 68 7.94 -3.98 -7.92
N ALA A 69 8.25 -2.70 -8.11
CA ALA A 69 7.26 -1.61 -8.13
C ALA A 69 6.22 -1.81 -9.26
N ARG A 70 6.66 -2.23 -10.45
CA ARG A 70 5.77 -2.58 -11.57
C ARG A 70 4.83 -3.73 -11.23
N LEU A 71 5.37 -4.82 -10.69
CA LEU A 71 4.58 -5.98 -10.27
C LEU A 71 3.57 -5.62 -9.18
N LEU A 72 3.98 -4.81 -8.20
CA LEU A 72 3.11 -4.32 -7.14
C LEU A 72 1.97 -3.46 -7.70
N ALA A 73 2.27 -2.50 -8.57
CA ALA A 73 1.26 -1.64 -9.19
C ALA A 73 0.24 -2.46 -10.02
N GLU A 74 0.71 -3.45 -10.78
CA GLU A 74 -0.16 -4.36 -11.51
C GLU A 74 -1.06 -5.16 -10.57
N ALA A 75 -0.49 -5.79 -9.54
CA ALA A 75 -1.26 -6.54 -8.54
C ALA A 75 -2.30 -5.65 -7.84
N MET A 76 -1.95 -4.41 -7.51
CA MET A 76 -2.88 -3.45 -6.91
C MET A 76 -4.05 -3.12 -7.85
N ARG A 77 -3.80 -2.94 -9.15
CA ARG A 77 -4.86 -2.69 -10.14
C ARG A 77 -5.78 -3.91 -10.30
N VAL A 78 -5.20 -5.10 -10.42
CA VAL A 78 -5.96 -6.36 -10.53
C VAL A 78 -6.87 -6.57 -9.33
N ASN A 79 -6.42 -6.19 -8.13
CA ASN A 79 -7.18 -6.32 -6.90
C ASN A 79 -8.06 -5.10 -6.55
N ASP A 80 -8.21 -4.14 -7.49
CA ASP A 80 -9.01 -2.93 -7.30
C ASP A 80 -8.62 -2.16 -6.02
N ALA A 81 -7.32 -2.00 -5.79
CA ALA A 81 -6.82 -1.26 -4.65
C ALA A 81 -7.26 0.22 -4.73
N PRO A 82 -7.61 0.85 -3.59
CA PRO A 82 -8.02 2.25 -3.60
C PRO A 82 -6.87 3.18 -4.01
N ALA A 83 -7.19 4.26 -4.72
CA ALA A 83 -6.23 5.26 -5.21
C ALA A 83 -5.32 5.84 -4.12
N SER A 84 -5.81 5.93 -2.87
CA SER A 84 -5.02 6.39 -1.73
C SER A 84 -3.81 5.48 -1.42
N GLN A 85 -3.87 4.19 -1.76
CA GLN A 85 -2.74 3.29 -1.56
C GLN A 85 -1.65 3.47 -2.62
N PHE A 86 -2.03 3.78 -3.86
CA PHE A 86 -1.09 4.15 -4.91
C PHE A 86 -0.39 5.46 -4.55
N ALA A 87 -1.16 6.49 -4.17
CA ALA A 87 -0.63 7.78 -3.73
C ALA A 87 0.27 7.63 -2.50
N ARG A 88 -0.11 6.77 -1.55
CA ARG A 88 0.75 6.43 -0.42
C ARG A 88 2.09 5.94 -0.95
N LEU A 89 2.11 4.91 -1.79
CA LEU A 89 3.33 4.27 -2.30
C LEU A 89 4.11 5.05 -3.38
N GLY A 90 3.66 6.25 -3.79
CA GLY A 90 4.27 6.97 -4.92
C GLY A 90 4.03 6.33 -6.29
N LEU A 91 3.11 5.36 -6.39
CA LEU A 91 2.84 4.63 -7.62
C LEU A 91 1.71 5.28 -8.43
N PRO A 92 1.75 5.22 -9.77
CA PRO A 92 0.66 5.71 -10.60
C PRO A 92 -0.52 4.73 -10.64
N VAL A 93 -1.73 5.25 -10.46
CA VAL A 93 -2.96 4.44 -10.51
C VAL A 93 -3.13 3.79 -11.89
N GLN A 94 -2.82 4.52 -12.96
CA GLN A 94 -2.78 4.00 -14.34
C GLN A 94 -1.47 4.38 -15.02
N GLY A 95 -1.08 3.62 -16.04
CA GLY A 95 0.13 3.88 -16.82
C GLY A 95 1.38 3.17 -16.31
N GLU A 96 2.51 3.53 -16.89
CA GLU A 96 3.81 2.91 -16.59
C GLU A 96 4.39 3.41 -15.27
N VAL A 97 5.03 2.51 -14.52
CA VAL A 97 5.87 2.86 -13.36
C VAL A 97 7.27 3.17 -13.85
N LEU A 98 7.79 4.35 -13.51
CA LEU A 98 9.10 4.84 -13.88
C LEU A 98 10.09 4.72 -12.71
N ALA A 99 11.40 4.80 -13.01
CA ALA A 99 12.44 4.79 -11.98
C ALA A 99 12.37 6.04 -11.08
N GLY A 100 12.74 5.89 -9.81
CA GLY A 100 12.80 6.98 -8.82
C GLY A 100 11.49 7.26 -8.07
N VAL A 101 10.64 6.24 -7.90
CA VAL A 101 9.48 6.26 -6.98
C VAL A 101 9.95 6.28 -5.53
#